data_AF-A0A0G4MQM1-F1
#
_entry.id   AF-A0A0G4MQM1-F1
#
_cell.length_a   1.000
_cell.length_b   1.000
_cell.length_c   1.000
_cell.angle_alpha   90.00
_cell.angle_beta   90.00
_cell.angle_gamma   90.00
#
_symmetry.space_group_name_H-M   'P 1'
#
loop_
_entity.id
_entity.type
_entity.pdbx_description
1 polymer ?
#
loop_
_entity_poly.entity_id
_entity_poly.type
_entity_poly.pdbx_seq_one_letter_code
_entity_poly.pdbx_strand_id
1 'polypeptide(L)'
;HSSTDLHIHEGEFIAKFPLIPGHETVGVVAAVGPEVKGFQIGDRVAADNSELCNECFYCRRGELLLCEKFEAHGVTMNGGFAEYCAYPAGKVFKFSNLTDVDATL
;
A
#
# COMPACT_ATOMS: atom_id res chain seq x y z
N HIS A 1 -0.87 -16.02 -1.30
CA HIS A 1 -2.04 -15.42 -1.96
C HIS A 1 -3.07 -15.14 -0.89
N SER A 2 -3.42 -13.88 -0.69
CA SER A 2 -4.39 -13.47 0.32
C SER A 2 -5.81 -13.76 -0.16
N SER A 3 -6.74 -13.94 0.77
CA SER A 3 -8.15 -14.21 0.48
C SER A 3 -8.77 -13.09 -0.38
N THR A 4 -8.32 -11.85 -0.19
CA THR A 4 -8.82 -10.68 -0.91
C THR A 4 -8.39 -10.63 -2.37
N ASP A 5 -7.22 -11.21 -2.74
CA ASP A 5 -6.77 -11.30 -4.14
C ASP A 5 -7.70 -12.19 -4.97
N LEU A 6 -8.25 -13.25 -4.35
CA LEU A 6 -9.22 -14.15 -4.97
C LEU A 6 -10.55 -13.44 -5.23
N HIS A 7 -11.04 -12.64 -4.28
CA HIS A 7 -12.27 -11.85 -4.47
C HIS A 7 -12.14 -10.78 -5.58
N ILE A 8 -10.95 -10.21 -5.79
CA ILE A 8 -10.68 -9.31 -6.93
C ILE A 8 -10.73 -10.08 -8.26
N HIS A 9 -10.14 -11.28 -8.31
CA HIS A 9 -10.20 -12.14 -9.50
C HIS A 9 -11.65 -12.59 -9.81
N GLU A 10 -12.46 -12.83 -8.79
CA GLU A 10 -13.87 -13.24 -8.92
C GLU A 10 -14.83 -12.07 -9.18
N GLY A 11 -14.33 -10.82 -9.21
CA GLY A 11 -15.10 -9.63 -9.57
C GLY A 11 -15.99 -9.07 -8.46
N GLU A 12 -15.71 -9.43 -7.20
CA GLU A 12 -16.52 -9.02 -6.04
C GLU A 12 -16.08 -7.69 -5.42
N PHE A 13 -15.01 -7.08 -5.93
CA PHE A 13 -14.52 -5.75 -5.53
C PHE A 13 -14.65 -4.71 -6.66
N ILE A 14 -14.77 -3.44 -6.28
CA ILE A 14 -14.79 -2.29 -7.20
C ILE A 14 -13.36 -2.06 -7.75
N ALA A 15 -12.87 -2.99 -8.55
CA ALA A 15 -11.56 -2.92 -9.18
C ALA A 15 -11.62 -2.07 -10.46
N LYS A 16 -10.61 -1.23 -10.68
CA LYS A 16 -10.51 -0.37 -11.86
C LYS A 16 -9.43 -0.88 -12.82
N PHE A 17 -9.84 -1.39 -13.98
CA PHE A 17 -8.92 -2.00 -14.95
C PHE A 17 -8.40 -0.98 -16.00
N PRO A 18 -7.18 -1.17 -16.56
CA PRO A 18 -6.20 -2.20 -16.21
C PRO A 18 -5.56 -1.96 -14.84
N LEU A 19 -5.36 -3.05 -14.08
CA LEU A 19 -4.90 -3.03 -12.69
C LEU A 19 -3.80 -4.06 -12.50
N ILE A 20 -2.71 -3.67 -11.85
CA ILE A 20 -1.76 -4.59 -11.21
C ILE A 20 -2.31 -4.88 -9.80
N PRO A 21 -2.74 -6.12 -9.46
CA PRO A 21 -3.25 -6.44 -8.13
C PRO A 21 -2.15 -6.51 -7.06
N GLY A 22 -2.53 -6.92 -5.85
CA GLY A 22 -1.63 -7.08 -4.70
C GLY A 22 -1.71 -5.89 -3.76
N HIS A 23 -2.55 -6.01 -2.75
CA HIS A 23 -2.80 -4.98 -1.73
C HIS A 23 -2.05 -5.24 -0.41
N GLU A 24 -1.22 -6.28 -0.36
CA GLU A 24 -0.35 -6.60 0.78
C GLU A 24 1.08 -6.61 0.27
N THR A 25 1.88 -5.60 0.64
CA THR A 25 3.20 -5.41 0.06
C THR A 25 4.29 -5.40 1.11
N VAL A 26 5.26 -6.31 0.94
CA VAL A 26 6.54 -6.32 1.64
C VAL A 26 7.66 -6.33 0.61
N GLY A 27 8.74 -5.61 0.90
CA GLY A 27 9.89 -5.57 0.01
C GLY A 27 11.08 -4.86 0.60
N VAL A 28 11.99 -4.48 -0.30
CA VAL A 28 13.23 -3.76 0.03
C VAL A 28 13.21 -2.41 -0.67
N VAL A 29 13.59 -1.36 0.05
CA VAL A 29 13.68 -0.01 -0.51
C VAL A 29 14.72 0.00 -1.64
N ALA A 30 14.27 0.20 -2.87
CA ALA A 30 15.12 0.30 -4.06
C ALA A 30 15.52 1.74 -4.40
N ALA A 31 14.66 2.71 -4.08
CA ALA A 31 14.88 4.14 -4.28
C ALA A 31 14.09 4.95 -3.24
N VAL A 32 14.53 6.18 -2.98
CA VAL A 32 13.91 7.10 -2.02
C VAL A 32 13.76 8.47 -2.68
N GLY A 33 12.59 9.09 -2.54
CA GLY A 33 12.36 10.44 -3.05
C GLY A 33 13.24 11.49 -2.34
N PRO A 34 13.55 12.62 -3.00
CA PRO A 34 14.56 13.58 -2.50
C PRO A 34 14.21 14.22 -1.15
N GLU A 35 12.92 14.32 -0.81
CA GLU A 35 12.44 14.91 0.45
C GLU A 35 12.11 13.87 1.52
N VAL A 36 12.16 12.58 1.17
CA VAL A 36 11.85 11.50 2.10
C VAL A 36 13.02 11.27 3.04
N LYS A 37 12.72 11.30 4.34
CA LYS A 37 13.71 11.07 5.41
C LYS A 37 13.40 9.77 6.12
N GLY A 38 14.41 9.23 6.80
CA GLY A 38 14.24 8.07 7.65
C GLY A 38 14.24 6.73 6.91
N PHE A 39 14.38 6.69 5.58
CA PHE A 39 14.56 5.48 4.77
C PHE A 39 15.90 5.49 4.02
N GLN A 40 16.47 4.32 3.79
CA GLN A 40 17.67 4.11 2.99
C GLN A 40 17.47 2.88 2.10
N ILE A 41 18.20 2.85 0.98
CA ILE A 41 18.21 1.70 0.08
C ILE A 41 18.65 0.46 0.88
N GLY A 42 17.94 -0.65 0.72
CA GLY A 42 18.20 -1.90 1.44
C GLY A 42 17.37 -2.12 2.71
N ASP A 43 16.64 -1.10 3.20
CA ASP A 43 15.72 -1.31 4.32
C ASP A 43 14.59 -2.28 3.92
N ARG A 44 14.28 -3.24 4.81
CA ARG A 44 13.08 -4.09 4.70
C ARG A 44 11.86 -3.34 5.22
N VAL A 45 10.81 -3.31 4.40
CA VAL A 45 9.62 -2.51 4.66
C VAL A 45 8.33 -3.22 4.27
N ALA A 46 7.26 -2.93 5.00
CA ALA A 46 5.89 -3.24 4.64
C ALA A 46 5.14 -1.94 4.29
N ALA A 47 4.14 -2.01 3.40
CA ALA A 47 3.35 -0.85 3.01
C ALA A 47 1.87 -1.02 3.34
N ASP A 48 1.28 0.01 3.94
CA ASP A 48 -0.17 0.22 4.03
C ASP A 48 -0.68 0.61 2.64
N ASN A 49 -1.67 -0.13 2.14
CA ASN A 49 -2.17 0.03 0.78
C ASN A 49 -3.06 1.26 0.59
N SER A 50 -3.43 1.97 1.64
CA SER A 50 -4.39 3.08 1.56
C SER A 50 -3.75 4.41 1.17
N GLU A 51 -4.37 5.05 0.18
CA GLU A 51 -4.11 6.43 -0.24
C GLU A 51 -5.26 7.34 0.19
N LEU A 52 -4.92 8.38 0.95
CA LEU A 52 -5.88 9.23 1.65
C LEU A 52 -5.64 10.69 1.26
N CYS A 53 -6.72 11.45 1.05
CA CYS A 53 -6.58 12.87 0.70
C CYS A 53 -6.05 13.75 1.84
N ASN A 54 -6.17 13.30 3.10
CA ASN A 54 -5.77 14.01 4.31
C ASN A 54 -6.43 15.39 4.54
N GLU A 55 -7.35 15.82 3.68
CA GLU A 55 -7.94 17.17 3.70
C GLU A 55 -9.47 17.19 3.88
N CYS A 56 -10.17 16.07 3.65
CA CYS A 56 -11.64 16.04 3.74
C CYS A 56 -12.15 16.11 5.19
N PHE A 57 -13.47 16.23 5.34
CA PHE A 57 -14.12 16.29 6.66
C PHE A 57 -13.71 15.13 7.58
N TYR A 58 -13.75 13.90 7.06
CA TYR A 58 -13.42 12.69 7.81
C TYR A 58 -11.92 12.59 8.12
N CYS A 59 -11.05 12.87 7.14
CA CYS A 59 -9.59 12.84 7.33
C CYS A 59 -9.14 13.79 8.45
N ARG A 60 -9.65 15.02 8.48
CA ARG A 60 -9.30 16.00 9.52
C ARG A 60 -9.74 15.60 10.93
N ARG A 61 -10.66 14.63 11.04
CA ARG A 61 -11.16 14.07 12.30
C ARG A 61 -10.49 12.74 12.67
N GLY A 62 -9.57 12.25 11.85
CA GLY A 62 -8.94 10.93 12.04
C GLY A 62 -9.82 9.74 11.62
N GLU A 63 -10.96 9.99 10.99
CA GLU A 63 -11.89 8.96 10.51
C GLU A 63 -11.49 8.49 9.11
N LEU A 64 -10.26 7.98 8.97
CA LEU A 64 -9.58 7.79 7.67
C LEU A 64 -10.29 6.82 6.71
N LEU A 65 -10.97 5.80 7.25
CA LEU A 65 -11.73 4.83 6.45
C LEU A 65 -12.95 5.45 5.73
N LEU A 66 -13.38 6.63 6.15
CA LEU A 66 -14.46 7.39 5.52
C LEU A 66 -13.93 8.48 4.57
N CYS A 67 -12.67 8.40 4.16
CA CYS A 67 -12.08 9.36 3.25
C CYS A 67 -12.88 9.44 1.93
N GLU A 68 -13.27 10.65 1.54
CA GLU A 68 -14.06 10.89 0.32
C GLU A 68 -13.29 10.62 -0.98
N LYS A 69 -11.96 10.52 -0.89
CA LYS A 69 -11.06 10.20 -2.01
C LYS A 69 -10.17 9.00 -1.66
N PHE A 70 -10.72 8.04 -0.91
CA PHE A 70 -9.99 6.83 -0.56
C PHE A 70 -9.62 6.05 -1.82
N GLU A 71 -8.33 5.82 -2.04
CA GLU A 71 -7.82 4.86 -3.01
C GLU A 71 -7.02 3.76 -2.30
N ALA A 72 -6.89 2.61 -2.93
CA ALA A 72 -6.12 1.49 -2.40
C ALA A 72 -5.27 0.83 -3.49
N HIS A 73 -3.97 0.73 -3.22
CA HIS A 73 -3.02 -0.04 -4.01
C HIS A 73 -3.45 -1.51 -4.09
N GLY A 74 -3.43 -2.07 -5.30
CA GLY A 74 -3.89 -3.42 -5.59
C GLY A 74 -5.40 -3.56 -5.76
N VAL A 75 -6.19 -2.49 -5.53
CA VAL A 75 -7.66 -2.50 -5.61
C VAL A 75 -8.17 -1.46 -6.61
N THR A 76 -7.98 -0.17 -6.33
CA THR A 76 -8.44 0.94 -7.19
C THR A 76 -7.29 1.58 -7.97
N MET A 77 -6.05 1.28 -7.61
CA MET A 77 -4.81 1.71 -8.27
C MET A 77 -3.78 0.57 -8.23
N ASN A 78 -2.72 0.65 -9.05
CA ASN A 78 -1.72 -0.42 -9.16
C ASN A 78 -1.04 -0.75 -7.82
N GLY A 79 -0.95 -2.04 -7.53
CA GLY A 79 -0.40 -2.62 -6.31
C GLY A 79 0.94 -3.33 -6.48
N GLY A 80 1.20 -4.26 -5.57
CA GLY A 80 2.50 -4.88 -5.33
C GLY A 80 2.83 -6.11 -6.17
N PHE A 81 1.93 -6.65 -7.01
CA PHE A 81 2.26 -7.76 -7.93
C PHE A 81 3.04 -7.28 -9.16
N ALA A 82 4.12 -6.54 -8.91
CA ALA A 82 5.08 -6.04 -9.87
C ALA A 82 6.49 -6.12 -9.27
N GLU A 83 7.52 -6.03 -10.12
CA GLU A 83 8.91 -5.97 -9.65
C GLU A 83 9.18 -4.71 -8.80
N TYR A 84 8.45 -3.62 -9.08
CA TYR A 84 8.53 -2.37 -8.34
C TYR A 84 7.14 -1.73 -8.20
N CYS A 85 6.91 -1.11 -7.04
CA CYS A 85 5.75 -0.30 -6.74
C CYS A 85 6.19 0.92 -5.91
N ALA A 86 5.40 1.99 -5.93
CA ALA A 86 5.70 3.22 -5.22
C ALA A 86 4.59 3.51 -4.20
N TYR A 87 5.00 3.88 -2.98
CA TYR A 87 4.13 4.23 -1.88
C TYR A 87 4.58 5.56 -1.24
N PRO A 88 3.66 6.37 -0.69
CA PRO A 88 4.02 7.51 0.14
C PRO A 88 4.82 7.06 1.36
N ALA A 89 5.86 7.81 1.73
CA ALA A 89 6.72 7.45 2.87
C ALA A 89 5.96 7.27 4.20
N GLY A 90 4.86 8.00 4.41
CA GLY A 90 4.01 7.85 5.61
C GLY A 90 3.21 6.55 5.67
N LYS A 91 3.20 5.77 4.58
CA LYS A 91 2.54 4.48 4.45
C LYS A 91 3.50 3.30 4.47
N VAL A 92 4.79 3.56 4.61
CA VAL A 92 5.84 2.55 4.60
C VAL A 92 6.40 2.39 6.01
N PHE A 93 6.57 1.15 6.45
CA PHE A 93 6.99 0.82 7.82
C PHE A 93 8.19 -0.12 7.80
N LYS A 94 9.27 0.26 8.48
CA LYS A 94 10.46 -0.59 8.63
C LYS A 94 10.23 -1.70 9.63
N PHE A 95 10.82 -2.85 9.36
CA PHE A 95 10.91 -3.93 10.33
C PHE A 95 12.25 -4.65 10.21
N SER A 96 12.74 -5.19 11.33
CA SER A 96 14.03 -5.91 11.39
C SER A 96 13.90 -7.36 11.87
N ASN A 97 12.83 -7.68 12.61
CA ASN A 97 12.73 -8.93 13.37
C ASN A 97 11.55 -9.82 12.93
N LEU A 98 11.02 -9.59 11.72
CA LEU A 98 9.93 -10.38 11.15
C LEU A 98 10.39 -11.04 9.84
N THR A 99 9.80 -12.20 9.52
CA THR A 99 9.90 -12.76 8.17
C THR A 99 9.08 -11.90 7.21
N ASP A 100 9.32 -12.00 5.90
CA ASP A 100 8.52 -11.23 4.94
C ASP A 100 7.04 -11.64 4.99
N VAL A 101 6.77 -12.93 5.24
CA VAL A 101 5.40 -13.46 5.39
C VAL A 101 4.70 -12.84 6.60
N ASP A 102 5.39 -12.76 7.74
CA ASP A 102 4.79 -12.19 8.96
C ASP A 102 4.65 -10.67 8.91
N ALA A 103 5.42 -9.99 8.04
CA ALA A 103 5.36 -8.56 7.84
C ALA A 103 4.32 -8.13 6.79
N THR A 104 3.74 -9.09 6.09
CA THR A 104 2.68 -8.84 5.11
C THR A 104 1.38 -8.58 5.88
N LEU A 105 0.80 -7.39 5.68
CA LEU A 105 -0.40 -6.89 6.37
C LEU A 105 -1.67 -7.17 5.59
#